data_AF-A0A7C6YWQ7-F1
#
_entry.id   AF-A0A7C6YWQ7-F1
#
_cell.length_a   1.000
_cell.length_b   1.000
_cell.length_c   1.000
_cell.angle_alpha   90.00
_cell.angle_beta   90.00
_cell.angle_gamma   90.00
#
_symmetry.space_group_name_H-M   'P 1'
#
loop_
_entity.id
_entity.type
_entity.pdbx_description
1 polymer ?
#
loop_
_entity_poly.entity_id
_entity_poly.type
_entity_poly.pdbx_seq_one_letter_code
_entity_poly.pdbx_strand_id
1 'polypeptide(L)'
;MEGKKGIVATGALVGLLAVLLTHWGNPANMGFCIVCFIRDMAGALGLHRVGAVQYIRPEIIGIALGAFFLAQRGGEFNARGGSAPFTRFLLGILVVLGALMFLGCPLRMVLRLAGGDLNALLGLGGFAAGIGGGIYFLNKGFTLKRAYALKKSEGYLFPAMQGALLLFLLIKPAFIFFSTEGPGAAYAPLLVSLIAGLLVGAAAQSLIPPTM
;
A
#
# COMPACT_ATOMS: atom_id res chain seq x y z
N MET A 1 -9.77 16.09 21.14
CA MET A 1 -9.86 14.65 21.51
C MET A 1 -10.47 13.78 20.40
N GLU A 2 -11.17 14.34 19.41
CA GLU A 2 -11.73 13.58 18.27
C GLU A 2 -10.69 12.90 17.37
N GLY A 3 -9.57 13.58 17.06
CA GLY A 3 -8.52 13.00 16.20
C GLY A 3 -7.89 11.71 16.73
N LYS A 4 -7.72 11.57 18.06
CA LYS A 4 -7.17 10.34 18.67
C LYS A 4 -8.15 9.16 18.56
N LYS A 5 -9.46 9.40 18.70
CA LYS A 5 -10.49 8.37 18.57
C LYS A 5 -10.59 7.86 17.14
N GLY A 6 -10.51 8.76 16.15
CA GLY A 6 -10.50 8.39 14.73
C GLY A 6 -9.32 7.50 14.36
N ILE A 7 -8.10 7.85 14.83
CA ILE A 7 -6.88 7.06 14.57
C ILE A 7 -7.01 5.65 15.16
N VAL A 8 -7.47 5.53 16.41
CA VAL A 8 -7.66 4.23 17.07
C VAL A 8 -8.73 3.39 16.36
N ALA A 9 -9.86 4.00 15.99
CA ALA A 9 -10.93 3.31 15.26
C ALA A 9 -10.46 2.81 13.88
N THR A 10 -9.69 3.63 13.16
CA THR A 10 -9.13 3.24 11.85
C THR A 10 -8.09 2.14 12.00
N GLY A 11 -7.22 2.21 13.01
CA GLY A 11 -6.25 1.15 13.31
C GLY A 11 -6.94 -0.17 13.65
N ALA A 12 -8.00 -0.13 14.47
CA ALA A 12 -8.81 -1.31 14.79
C ALA A 12 -9.51 -1.90 13.55
N LEU A 13 -10.07 -1.06 12.69
CA LEU A 13 -10.68 -1.47 11.42
C LEU A 13 -9.65 -2.17 10.51
N VAL A 14 -8.48 -1.57 10.32
CA VAL A 14 -7.39 -2.14 9.49
C VAL A 14 -6.91 -3.47 10.06
N GLY A 15 -6.73 -3.56 11.38
CA GLY A 15 -6.35 -4.80 12.06
C GLY A 15 -7.39 -5.90 11.88
N LEU A 16 -8.67 -5.59 12.10
CA LEU A 16 -9.78 -6.52 11.91
C LEU A 16 -9.86 -7.02 10.47
N LEU A 17 -9.80 -6.11 9.49
CA LEU A 17 -9.82 -6.47 8.07
C LEU A 17 -8.60 -7.31 7.68
N ALA A 18 -7.42 -7.04 8.23
CA ALA A 18 -6.23 -7.85 7.97
C ALA A 18 -6.39 -9.31 8.45
N VAL A 19 -7.01 -9.52 9.61
CA VAL A 19 -7.30 -10.87 10.13
C VAL A 19 -8.37 -11.55 9.28
N LEU A 20 -9.47 -10.85 8.96
CA LEU A 20 -10.55 -11.39 8.13
C LEU A 20 -10.06 -11.77 6.72
N LEU A 21 -9.24 -10.93 6.10
CA LEU A 21 -8.65 -11.22 4.79
C LEU A 21 -7.72 -12.43 4.85
N THR A 22 -6.98 -12.60 5.94
CA THR A 22 -6.16 -13.80 6.16
C THR A 22 -7.03 -15.06 6.27
N HIS A 23 -8.11 -14.99 7.04
CA HIS A 23 -9.07 -16.09 7.18
C HIS A 23 -9.71 -16.48 5.85
N TRP A 24 -9.97 -15.51 4.97
CA TRP A 24 -10.59 -15.74 3.66
C TRP A 24 -9.62 -16.12 2.54
N GLY A 25 -8.33 -16.28 2.81
CA GLY A 25 -7.38 -16.87 1.85
C GLY A 25 -6.11 -16.06 1.58
N ASN A 26 -5.94 -14.88 2.17
CA ASN A 26 -4.65 -14.19 2.09
C ASN A 26 -3.57 -14.94 2.87
N PRO A 27 -2.29 -14.82 2.45
CA PRO A 27 -1.20 -15.51 3.13
C PRO A 27 -1.12 -15.06 4.61
N ALA A 28 -1.03 -16.03 5.53
CA ALA A 28 -0.99 -15.77 6.97
C ALA A 28 0.15 -14.84 7.40
N ASN A 29 1.26 -14.88 6.65
CA ASN A 29 2.41 -14.03 6.88
C ASN A 29 2.32 -12.65 6.19
N MET A 30 1.26 -12.37 5.41
CA MET A 30 1.07 -11.12 4.68
C MET A 30 -0.13 -10.32 5.18
N GLY A 31 -1.27 -10.96 5.51
CA GLY A 31 -2.50 -10.29 5.94
C GLY A 31 -2.93 -9.16 5.02
N PHE A 32 -2.50 -7.93 5.34
CA PHE A 32 -2.73 -6.71 4.56
C PHE A 32 -1.42 -5.94 4.23
N CYS A 33 -0.37 -6.65 3.81
CA CYS A 33 0.96 -6.08 3.58
C CYS A 33 1.08 -5.37 2.22
N ILE A 34 1.02 -4.03 2.23
CA ILE A 34 1.12 -3.18 1.03
C ILE A 34 2.40 -3.45 0.21
N VAL A 35 3.55 -3.62 0.88
CA VAL A 35 4.84 -3.82 0.19
C VAL A 35 4.84 -5.14 -0.59
N CYS A 36 4.36 -6.22 0.03
CA CYS A 36 4.25 -7.52 -0.65
C CYS A 36 3.24 -7.43 -1.80
N PHE A 37 2.15 -6.69 -1.62
CA PHE A 37 1.12 -6.57 -2.64
C PHE A 37 1.61 -5.80 -3.87
N ILE A 38 2.38 -4.72 -3.67
CA ILE A 38 3.02 -3.99 -4.76
C ILE A 38 4.01 -4.90 -5.51
N ARG A 39 4.79 -5.72 -4.80
CA ARG A 39 5.66 -6.73 -5.44
C ARG A 39 4.85 -7.72 -6.28
N ASP A 40 3.75 -8.23 -5.76
CA ASP A 40 2.92 -9.22 -6.46
C ASP A 40 2.28 -8.60 -7.72
N MET A 41 1.84 -7.33 -7.64
CA MET A 41 1.36 -6.56 -8.79
C MET A 41 2.47 -6.33 -9.82
N ALA A 42 3.69 -5.98 -9.37
CA ALA A 42 4.83 -5.83 -10.27
C ALA A 42 5.18 -7.16 -10.97
N GLY A 43 4.99 -8.29 -10.29
CA GLY A 43 5.18 -9.62 -10.86
C GLY A 43 4.12 -9.99 -11.88
N ALA A 44 2.86 -9.62 -11.60
CA ALA A 44 1.74 -9.80 -12.51
C ALA A 44 1.88 -8.97 -13.80
N LEU A 45 2.41 -7.74 -13.68
CA LEU A 45 2.74 -6.86 -14.81
C LEU A 45 4.01 -7.28 -15.57
N GLY A 46 4.74 -8.29 -15.09
CA GLY A 46 5.96 -8.78 -15.73
C GLY A 46 7.20 -7.90 -15.53
N LEU A 47 7.18 -6.97 -14.56
CA LEU A 47 8.34 -6.15 -14.20
C LEU A 47 9.45 -6.99 -13.53
N HIS A 48 9.08 -8.12 -12.93
CA HIS A 48 9.98 -9.20 -12.54
C HIS A 48 9.34 -10.55 -12.86
N ARG A 49 10.16 -11.61 -12.94
CA ARG A 49 9.77 -12.94 -13.45
C ARG A 49 9.70 -14.02 -12.38
N VAL A 50 9.47 -13.65 -11.12
CA VAL A 50 9.41 -14.63 -10.02
C VAL A 50 8.02 -15.27 -9.99
N GLY A 51 7.91 -16.51 -10.48
CA GLY A 51 6.64 -17.22 -10.68
C GLY A 51 5.78 -17.43 -9.43
N ALA A 52 6.35 -17.32 -8.22
CA ALA A 52 5.62 -17.51 -6.96
C ALA A 52 4.85 -16.26 -6.46
N VAL A 53 5.07 -15.09 -7.07
CA VAL A 53 4.61 -13.77 -6.59
C VAL A 53 4.06 -12.91 -7.73
N GLN A 54 3.05 -13.43 -8.43
CA GLN A 54 2.42 -12.80 -9.59
C GLN A 54 0.90 -12.83 -9.41
N TYR A 55 0.34 -11.72 -8.92
CA TYR A 55 -1.11 -11.55 -8.83
C TYR A 55 -1.44 -10.06 -8.71
N ILE A 56 -2.40 -9.58 -9.50
CA ILE A 56 -2.90 -8.21 -9.34
C ILE A 56 -3.78 -8.19 -8.10
N ARG A 57 -3.32 -7.53 -7.04
CA ARG A 57 -3.99 -7.50 -5.74
C ARG A 57 -5.08 -6.43 -5.68
N PRO A 58 -6.37 -6.81 -5.67
CA PRO A 58 -7.48 -5.86 -5.65
C PRO A 58 -7.53 -5.02 -4.38
N GLU A 59 -6.86 -5.41 -3.30
CA GLU A 59 -6.77 -4.62 -2.07
C GLU A 59 -6.12 -3.26 -2.31
N ILE A 60 -5.03 -3.20 -3.07
CA ILE A 60 -4.31 -1.94 -3.36
C ILE A 60 -5.17 -1.01 -4.22
N ILE A 61 -5.87 -1.60 -5.20
CA ILE A 61 -6.81 -0.88 -6.05
C ILE A 61 -7.95 -0.31 -5.20
N GLY A 62 -8.51 -1.12 -4.29
CA GLY A 62 -9.54 -0.71 -3.35
C GLY A 62 -9.11 0.45 -2.46
N ILE A 63 -7.91 0.40 -1.86
CA ILE A 63 -7.38 1.49 -1.02
C ILE A 63 -7.29 2.79 -1.83
N ALA A 64 -6.69 2.71 -3.02
CA ALA A 64 -6.50 3.87 -3.89
C ALA A 64 -7.83 4.50 -4.31
N LEU A 65 -8.80 3.69 -4.74
CA LEU A 65 -10.12 4.16 -5.16
C LEU A 65 -10.94 4.66 -3.97
N GLY A 66 -10.89 3.99 -2.81
CA GLY A 66 -11.63 4.38 -1.61
C GLY A 66 -11.19 5.74 -1.07
N ALA A 67 -9.87 5.96 -1.00
CA ALA A 67 -9.32 7.26 -0.62
C ALA A 67 -9.70 8.35 -1.64
N PHE A 68 -9.61 8.04 -2.94
CA PHE A 68 -9.97 8.97 -3.99
C PHE A 68 -11.46 9.37 -3.98
N PHE A 69 -12.39 8.42 -3.85
CA PHE A 69 -13.82 8.72 -3.80
C PHE A 69 -14.19 9.57 -2.59
N LEU A 70 -13.59 9.29 -1.42
CA LEU A 70 -13.85 10.10 -0.23
C LEU A 70 -13.25 11.50 -0.36
N ALA A 71 -12.03 11.63 -0.88
CA ALA A 71 -11.40 12.93 -1.14
C ALA A 71 -12.19 13.77 -2.15
N GLN A 72 -12.76 13.13 -3.17
CA GLN A 72 -13.57 13.80 -4.19
C GLN A 72 -14.91 14.27 -3.62
N ARG A 73 -15.56 13.47 -2.75
CA ARG A 73 -16.79 13.86 -2.04
C ARG A 73 -16.55 14.94 -0.99
N GLY A 74 -15.42 14.88 -0.31
CA GLY A 74 -15.01 15.89 0.68
C GLY A 74 -14.52 17.20 0.06
N GLY A 75 -14.32 17.27 -1.26
CA GLY A 75 -13.78 18.44 -1.95
C GLY A 75 -12.30 18.70 -1.70
N GLU A 76 -11.61 17.82 -0.98
CA GLU A 76 -10.19 17.90 -0.61
C GLU A 76 -9.24 17.40 -1.70
N PHE A 77 -9.78 16.94 -2.83
CA PHE A 77 -8.97 16.38 -3.90
C PHE A 77 -8.05 17.44 -4.52
N ASN A 78 -6.76 17.32 -4.21
CA ASN A 78 -5.72 18.24 -4.66
C ASN A 78 -4.59 17.48 -5.36
N ALA A 79 -4.52 17.61 -6.69
CA ALA A 79 -3.47 17.01 -7.50
C ALA A 79 -2.15 17.75 -7.27
N ARG A 80 -1.18 17.10 -6.64
CA ARG A 80 0.15 17.68 -6.35
C ARG A 80 1.25 16.89 -7.04
N GLY A 81 2.13 17.61 -7.71
CA GLY A 81 3.31 17.07 -8.40
C GLY A 81 4.56 17.26 -7.57
N GLY A 82 5.35 16.20 -7.46
CA GLY A 82 6.67 16.28 -6.85
C GLY A 82 7.69 16.98 -7.74
N SER A 83 8.44 17.93 -7.20
CA SER A 83 9.67 18.37 -7.85
C SER A 83 10.82 17.37 -7.60
N ALA A 84 11.70 17.25 -8.59
CA ALA A 84 12.76 16.24 -8.69
C ALA A 84 12.22 14.80 -8.87
N PRO A 85 11.60 14.48 -10.03
CA PRO A 85 10.97 13.19 -10.28
C PRO A 85 11.96 12.01 -10.24
N PHE A 86 13.17 12.20 -10.76
CA PHE A 86 14.19 11.15 -10.79
C PHE A 86 14.62 10.69 -9.39
N THR A 87 14.90 11.62 -8.48
CA THR A 87 15.28 11.29 -7.10
C THR A 87 14.14 10.62 -6.36
N ARG A 88 12.90 11.08 -6.52
CA ARG A 88 11.72 10.44 -5.90
C ARG A 88 11.49 9.02 -6.43
N PHE A 89 11.69 8.81 -7.73
CA PHE A 89 11.60 7.50 -8.36
C PHE A 89 12.66 6.54 -7.81
N LEU A 90 13.93 6.97 -7.77
CA LEU A 90 15.03 6.16 -7.25
C LEU A 90 14.84 5.84 -5.75
N LEU A 91 14.42 6.82 -4.95
CA LEU A 91 14.07 6.60 -3.55
C LEU A 91 12.94 5.58 -3.39
N GLY A 92 11.90 5.66 -4.23
CA GLY A 92 10.81 4.68 -4.24
C GLY A 92 11.29 3.25 -4.50
N ILE A 93 12.18 3.06 -5.49
CA ILE A 93 12.79 1.76 -5.78
C ILE A 93 13.58 1.25 -4.57
N LEU A 94 14.46 2.08 -4.01
CA LEU A 94 15.29 1.70 -2.86
C LEU A 94 14.45 1.36 -1.63
N VAL A 95 13.35 2.09 -1.38
CA VAL A 95 12.43 1.81 -0.28
C VAL A 95 11.75 0.45 -0.46
N VAL A 96 11.26 0.13 -1.67
CA VAL A 96 10.61 -1.17 -1.93
C VAL A 96 11.63 -2.31 -1.84
N LEU A 97 12.82 -2.15 -2.41
CA LEU A 97 13.89 -3.16 -2.31
C LEU A 97 14.29 -3.42 -0.84
N GLY A 98 14.53 -2.35 -0.07
CA GLY A 98 14.84 -2.46 1.35
C GLY A 98 13.71 -3.08 2.16
N ALA A 99 12.47 -2.66 1.93
CA ALA A 99 11.31 -3.20 2.64
C ALA A 99 11.05 -4.67 2.31
N LEU A 100 11.37 -5.13 1.09
CA LEU A 100 11.29 -6.55 0.73
C LEU A 100 12.42 -7.37 1.37
N MET A 101 13.67 -6.86 1.32
CA MET A 101 14.83 -7.57 1.86
C MET A 101 14.76 -7.74 3.38
N PHE A 102 14.30 -6.70 4.09
CA PHE A 102 14.19 -6.70 5.56
C PHE A 102 12.79 -7.05 6.08
N LEU A 103 11.85 -7.42 5.18
CA LEU A 103 10.43 -7.67 5.51
C LEU A 103 9.76 -6.51 6.27
N GLY A 104 10.19 -5.27 6.01
CA GLY A 104 9.92 -4.07 6.80
C GLY A 104 8.56 -3.40 6.57
N CYS A 105 7.49 -4.14 6.26
CA CYS A 105 6.17 -3.54 6.27
C CYS A 105 5.69 -3.41 7.73
N PRO A 106 5.43 -2.19 8.24
CA PRO A 106 5.10 -1.98 9.65
C PRO A 106 3.86 -2.77 10.06
N LEU A 107 2.84 -2.81 9.19
CA LEU A 107 1.63 -3.60 9.44
C LEU A 107 1.92 -5.10 9.47
N ARG A 108 2.75 -5.61 8.55
CA ARG A 108 3.17 -7.01 8.52
C ARG A 108 3.94 -7.41 9.78
N MET A 109 4.77 -6.51 10.31
CA MET A 109 5.53 -6.75 11.53
C MET A 109 4.63 -6.84 12.76
N VAL A 110 3.67 -5.93 12.88
CA VAL A 110 2.68 -5.96 13.97
C VAL A 110 1.84 -7.24 13.89
N LEU A 111 1.39 -7.65 12.69
CA LEU A 111 0.64 -8.89 12.49
C LEU A 111 1.47 -10.14 12.81
N ARG A 112 2.76 -10.17 12.44
CA ARG A 112 3.68 -11.28 12.80
C ARG A 112 3.90 -11.37 14.31
N LEU A 113 4.08 -10.22 14.96
CA LEU A 113 4.22 -10.17 16.42
C LEU A 113 2.95 -10.66 17.11
N ALA A 114 1.77 -10.25 16.61
CA ALA A 114 0.48 -10.75 17.09
C ALA A 114 0.30 -12.26 16.86
N GLY A 115 0.90 -12.82 15.81
CA GLY A 115 0.96 -14.25 15.51
C GLY A 115 2.01 -15.03 16.32
N GLY A 116 2.72 -14.40 17.25
CA GLY A 116 3.71 -15.04 18.14
C GLY A 116 5.15 -15.07 17.61
N ASP A 117 5.45 -14.41 16.48
CA ASP A 117 6.81 -14.37 15.93
C ASP A 117 7.66 -13.27 16.60
N LEU A 118 8.47 -13.67 17.58
CA LEU A 118 9.37 -12.78 18.33
C LEU A 118 10.46 -12.14 17.44
N ASN A 119 10.77 -12.70 16.27
CA ASN A 119 11.72 -12.08 15.33
C ASN A 119 11.20 -10.74 14.78
N ALA A 120 9.88 -10.50 14.85
CA ALA A 120 9.30 -9.23 14.50
C ALA A 120 9.82 -8.07 15.37
N LEU A 121 10.23 -8.33 16.62
CA LEU A 121 10.80 -7.30 17.51
C LEU A 121 12.15 -6.78 17.01
N LEU A 122 13.04 -7.68 16.60
CA LEU A 122 14.33 -7.31 16.00
C LEU A 122 14.12 -6.54 14.70
N GLY A 123 13.17 -6.98 13.89
CA GLY A 123 12.81 -6.27 12.67
C GLY A 123 12.22 -4.88 12.92
N LEU A 124 11.34 -4.72 13.92
CA LEU A 124 10.81 -3.40 14.33
C LEU A 124 11.93 -2.49 14.85
N GLY A 125 12.87 -3.03 15.64
CA GLY A 125 14.04 -2.31 16.11
C GLY A 125 14.93 -1.84 14.95
N GLY A 126 15.19 -2.72 13.97
CA GLY A 126 15.93 -2.37 12.76
C GLY A 126 15.22 -1.32 11.91
N PHE A 127 13.89 -1.42 11.76
CA PHE A 127 13.07 -0.44 11.05
C PHE A 127 13.11 0.93 11.75
N ALA A 128 12.99 0.97 13.07
CA ALA A 128 13.08 2.19 13.87
C ALA A 128 14.47 2.84 13.77
N ALA A 129 15.54 2.04 13.87
CA ALA A 129 16.92 2.51 13.71
C ALA A 129 17.16 3.07 12.29
N GLY A 130 16.63 2.40 11.26
CA GLY A 130 16.69 2.86 9.87
C GLY A 130 15.97 4.19 9.65
N ILE A 131 14.78 4.35 10.22
CA ILE A 131 14.06 5.64 10.22
C ILE A 131 14.88 6.71 10.93
N GLY A 132 15.44 6.41 12.11
CA GLY A 132 16.29 7.34 12.87
C GLY A 132 17.50 7.82 12.06
N GLY A 133 18.20 6.88 11.42
CA GLY A 133 19.31 7.20 10.51
C GLY A 133 18.86 8.05 9.31
N GLY A 134 17.72 7.71 8.70
CA GLY A 134 17.14 8.47 7.60
C GLY A 134 16.79 9.91 7.99
N ILE A 135 16.16 10.10 9.16
CA ILE A 135 15.82 11.42 9.70
C ILE A 135 17.09 12.25 9.95
N TYR A 136 18.15 11.64 10.49
CA TYR A 136 19.42 12.33 10.70
C TYR A 136 20.02 12.87 9.39
N PHE A 137 19.99 12.08 8.31
CA PHE A 137 20.44 12.52 6.99
C PHE A 137 19.51 13.58 6.36
N LEU A 138 18.19 13.42 6.51
CA LEU A 138 17.21 14.39 6.03
C LEU A 138 17.42 15.77 6.67
N ASN A 139 17.66 15.80 7.98
CA ASN A 139 17.89 17.04 8.73
C ASN A 139 19.22 17.73 8.39
N LYS A 140 20.17 17.05 7.73
CA LYS A 140 21.46 17.61 7.32
C LYS A 140 21.47 18.27 5.93
N GLY A 141 20.31 18.52 5.33
CA GLY A 141 20.19 19.34 4.12
C GLY A 141 19.56 18.66 2.90
N PHE A 142 18.99 17.46 3.04
CA PHE A 142 18.25 16.83 1.95
C PHE A 142 16.84 17.44 1.86
N THR A 143 16.67 18.45 1.01
CA THR A 143 15.36 19.02 0.71
C THR A 143 14.83 18.48 -0.61
N LEU A 144 13.68 17.81 -0.53
CA LEU A 144 12.84 17.60 -1.70
C LEU A 144 12.22 18.97 -2.00
N LYS A 145 12.57 19.58 -3.14
CA LYS A 145 12.03 20.85 -3.62
C LYS A 145 10.48 20.89 -3.48
N ARG A 146 9.90 22.11 -3.54
CA ARG A 146 8.46 22.36 -3.32
C ARG A 146 7.57 21.56 -4.29
N ALA A 147 6.50 20.95 -3.77
CA ALA A 147 5.46 20.33 -4.60
C ALA A 147 4.61 21.41 -5.28
N TYR A 148 4.29 21.21 -6.57
CA TYR A 148 3.47 22.13 -7.36
C TYR A 148 2.05 21.60 -7.50
N ALA A 149 1.06 22.50 -7.55
CA ALA A 149 -0.30 22.12 -7.91
C ALA A 149 -0.34 21.75 -9.40
N LEU A 150 -0.84 20.54 -9.70
CA LEU A 150 -1.07 20.05 -11.05
C LEU A 150 -2.52 20.28 -11.46
N LYS A 151 -2.81 20.22 -12.76
CA LYS A 151 -4.18 20.23 -13.26
C LYS A 151 -4.95 19.03 -12.68
N LYS A 152 -6.25 19.22 -12.42
CA LYS A 152 -7.14 18.16 -11.93
C LYS A 152 -7.10 16.90 -12.82
N SER A 153 -6.91 17.07 -14.14
CA SER A 153 -6.74 15.99 -15.12
C SER A 153 -5.60 15.02 -14.78
N GLU A 154 -4.44 15.54 -14.34
CA GLU A 154 -3.29 14.73 -13.92
C GLU A 154 -3.60 13.91 -12.65
N GLY A 155 -4.45 14.47 -11.78
CA GLY A 155 -4.90 13.78 -10.57
C GLY A 155 -5.78 12.57 -10.86
N TYR A 156 -6.63 12.63 -11.89
CA TYR A 156 -7.52 11.52 -12.27
C TYR A 156 -6.79 10.35 -12.94
N LEU A 157 -5.55 10.56 -13.40
CA LEU A 157 -4.76 9.53 -14.06
C LEU A 157 -4.43 8.36 -13.13
N PHE A 158 -4.16 8.64 -11.84
CA PHE A 158 -3.83 7.60 -10.87
C PHE A 158 -5.03 6.68 -10.56
N PRO A 159 -6.23 7.20 -10.21
CA PRO A 159 -7.44 6.38 -10.11
C PRO A 159 -7.79 5.64 -11.41
N ALA A 160 -7.63 6.28 -12.57
CA ALA A 160 -7.89 5.65 -13.86
C ALA A 160 -6.96 4.45 -14.11
N MET A 161 -5.67 4.58 -13.79
CA MET A 161 -4.71 3.47 -13.86
C MET A 161 -5.14 2.31 -12.96
N GLN A 162 -5.62 2.59 -11.74
CA GLN A 162 -6.10 1.54 -10.85
C GLN A 162 -7.38 0.86 -11.37
N GLY A 163 -8.27 1.61 -12.01
CA GLY A 163 -9.40 1.05 -12.75
C GLY A 163 -8.97 0.15 -13.92
N ALA A 164 -7.95 0.55 -14.67
CA ALA A 164 -7.39 -0.27 -15.75
C ALA A 164 -6.76 -1.57 -15.23
N LEU A 165 -6.04 -1.53 -14.10
CA LEU A 165 -5.51 -2.74 -13.46
C LEU A 165 -6.62 -3.67 -12.97
N LEU A 166 -7.72 -3.12 -12.45
CA LEU A 166 -8.91 -3.91 -12.09
C LEU A 166 -9.52 -4.59 -13.32
N LEU A 167 -9.61 -3.87 -14.44
CA LEU A 167 -10.09 -4.42 -15.69
C LEU A 167 -9.19 -5.55 -16.21
N PHE A 168 -7.86 -5.38 -16.14
CA PHE A 168 -6.91 -6.44 -16.50
C PHE A 168 -7.02 -7.67 -15.59
N LEU A 169 -7.33 -7.49 -14.31
CA LEU A 169 -7.59 -8.61 -13.41
C LEU A 169 -8.85 -9.41 -13.82
N LEU A 170 -9.87 -8.75 -14.37
CA LEU A 170 -11.11 -9.39 -14.85
C LEU A 170 -10.95 -10.05 -16.21
N ILE A 171 -10.31 -9.35 -17.16
CA ILE A 171 -10.14 -9.83 -18.54
C ILE A 171 -9.06 -10.92 -18.63
N LYS A 172 -8.10 -10.94 -17.69
CA LYS A 172 -6.95 -11.86 -17.66
C LYS A 172 -6.23 -11.95 -19.02
N PRO A 173 -5.74 -10.82 -19.57
CA PRO A 173 -5.07 -10.85 -20.85
C PRO A 173 -3.74 -11.63 -20.77
N ALA A 174 -3.29 -12.20 -21.89
CA ALA A 174 -2.16 -13.14 -21.94
C ALA A 174 -0.81 -12.58 -21.44
N PHE A 175 -0.68 -11.26 -21.31
CA PHE A 175 0.53 -10.61 -20.78
C PHE A 175 0.50 -10.43 -19.25
N ILE A 176 -0.63 -10.70 -18.58
CA ILE A 176 -0.72 -10.67 -17.12
C ILE A 176 -0.45 -12.07 -16.58
N PHE A 177 0.54 -12.15 -15.70
CA PHE A 177 0.97 -13.40 -15.11
C PHE A 177 0.21 -13.68 -13.82
N PHE A 178 -0.21 -14.93 -13.66
CA PHE A 178 -0.87 -15.44 -12.46
C PHE A 178 -0.04 -16.61 -11.90
N SER A 179 0.33 -16.51 -10.64
CA SER A 179 1.03 -17.58 -9.93
C SER A 179 0.12 -18.79 -9.73
N THR A 180 0.62 -19.97 -10.05
CA THR A 180 -0.02 -21.26 -9.75
C THR A 180 0.30 -21.77 -8.35
N GLU A 181 1.46 -21.37 -7.81
CA GLU A 181 1.94 -21.77 -6.49
C GLU A 181 2.55 -20.58 -5.74
N GLY A 182 2.66 -20.71 -4.42
CA GLY A 182 3.24 -19.70 -3.55
C GLY A 182 2.27 -18.59 -3.15
N PRO A 183 2.77 -17.50 -2.53
CA PRO A 183 1.92 -16.47 -1.95
C PRO A 183 1.09 -15.67 -2.98
N GLY A 184 1.48 -15.66 -4.26
CA GLY A 184 0.67 -15.09 -5.34
C GLY A 184 -0.57 -15.92 -5.68
N ALA A 185 -0.56 -17.22 -5.38
CA ALA A 185 -1.71 -18.11 -5.60
C ALA A 185 -2.71 -18.09 -4.43
N ALA A 186 -2.28 -17.63 -3.25
CA ALA A 186 -3.12 -17.48 -2.06
C ALA A 186 -3.74 -16.07 -2.03
N TYR A 187 -4.99 -15.97 -2.46
CA TYR A 187 -5.73 -14.71 -2.47
C TYR A 187 -7.16 -14.89 -1.94
N ALA A 188 -7.64 -13.89 -1.21
CA ALA A 188 -9.03 -13.81 -0.79
C ALA A 188 -9.97 -13.49 -1.98
N PRO A 189 -11.27 -13.77 -1.87
CA PRO A 189 -12.24 -13.49 -2.93
C PRO A 189 -12.19 -12.04 -3.41
N LEU A 190 -12.25 -11.84 -4.72
CA LEU A 190 -12.09 -10.53 -5.38
C LEU A 190 -12.93 -9.41 -4.73
N LEU A 191 -14.23 -9.66 -4.54
CA LEU A 191 -15.18 -8.71 -3.96
C LEU A 191 -14.80 -8.32 -2.54
N VAL A 192 -14.40 -9.31 -1.74
CA VAL A 192 -14.04 -9.14 -0.34
C VAL A 192 -12.78 -8.28 -0.22
N SER A 193 -11.74 -8.59 -0.99
CA SER A 193 -10.51 -7.82 -1.01
C SER A 193 -10.71 -6.39 -1.52
N LEU A 194 -11.58 -6.19 -2.51
CA LEU A 194 -11.90 -4.86 -3.03
C LEU A 194 -12.67 -4.01 -2.01
N ILE A 195 -13.70 -4.59 -1.36
CA ILE A 195 -14.48 -3.92 -0.31
C ILE A 195 -13.59 -3.58 0.88
N ALA A 196 -12.77 -4.52 1.34
CA ALA A 196 -11.82 -4.27 2.42
C ALA A 196 -10.85 -3.14 2.07
N GLY A 197 -10.30 -3.15 0.84
CA GLY A 197 -9.46 -2.06 0.36
C GLY A 197 -10.20 -0.71 0.35
N LEU A 198 -11.42 -0.66 -0.18
CA LEU A 198 -12.27 0.54 -0.23
C LEU A 198 -12.52 1.13 1.16
N LEU A 199 -12.87 0.27 2.13
CA LEU A 199 -13.11 0.68 3.51
C LEU A 199 -11.84 1.24 4.17
N VAL A 200 -10.70 0.58 3.97
CA VAL A 200 -9.41 1.06 4.49
C VAL A 200 -9.03 2.40 3.86
N GLY A 201 -9.18 2.54 2.54
CA GLY A 201 -8.88 3.78 1.83
C GLY A 201 -9.76 4.94 2.30
N ALA A 202 -11.06 4.71 2.45
CA ALA A 202 -12.01 5.71 2.95
C ALA A 202 -11.70 6.08 4.41
N ALA A 203 -11.49 5.09 5.28
CA ALA A 203 -11.15 5.35 6.68
C ALA A 203 -9.83 6.13 6.81
N ALA A 204 -8.81 5.78 6.03
CA ALA A 204 -7.54 6.50 6.01
C ALA A 204 -7.70 7.96 5.55
N GLN A 205 -8.50 8.20 4.50
CA GLN A 205 -8.76 9.56 4.03
C GLN A 205 -9.55 10.38 5.07
N SER A 206 -10.47 9.77 5.82
CA SER A 206 -11.26 10.47 6.85
C SER A 206 -10.43 11.01 8.02
N LEU A 207 -9.19 10.54 8.18
CA LEU A 207 -8.25 11.04 9.20
C LEU A 207 -7.54 12.32 8.78
N ILE A 208 -7.56 12.66 7.49
CA ILE A 208 -6.92 13.86 6.98
C ILE A 208 -7.86 15.02 7.26
N PRO A 209 -7.42 16.06 7.99
CA PRO A 209 -8.27 17.22 8.22
C PRO A 209 -8.53 17.95 6.90
N PRO A 210 -9.75 18.49 6.68
CA PRO A 210 -10.03 19.30 5.51
C PRO A 210 -9.04 20.46 5.45
N THR A 211 -8.33 20.54 4.32
CA THR A 211 -7.53 21.71 4.01
C THR A 211 -8.49 22.86 3.76
N MET A 212 -8.74 23.68 4.79
CA MET A 212 -9.33 25.02 4.63
C MET A 212 -8.47 25.87 3.69
#